data_AF-Q5C1G2-F1
#
_entry.id   AF-Q5C1G2-F1
#
_cell.length_a   1.000
_cell.length_b   1.000
_cell.length_c   1.000
_cell.angle_alpha   90.00
_cell.angle_beta   90.00
_cell.angle_gamma   90.00
#
_symmetry.space_group_name_H-M   'P 1'
#
loop_
_entity.id
_entity.type
_entity.pdbx_description
1 polymer ?
#
loop_
_entity_poly.entity_id
_entity_poly.type
_entity_poly.pdbx_seq_one_letter_code
_entity_poly.pdbx_strand_id
1 'polypeptide(L)'
;GKAFRGEAKAIIQHLNSLTLDECRCIKNDLMNSGKVTLTVNGKQVDINNSMVQVKEYENIVHVNEIVPNVIEPSFGIGRILYTIFEHSFRVREGDEQRTYLSVSPVLAPYKCSLLPLSNHADFTPFIRKLSAELTKYGVSHRIDESSGSIGRRYARTDQIAIPYGITIDFDTLNKLPASATLRERDSMKQIRVPLDELPSLMFDIANGNKSWNDACDMYPAFEQQETGKR
;
A
#
# COMPACT_ATOMS: atom_id res chain seq x y z
N GLY A 1 62.12 7.07 2.44
CA GLY A 1 62.01 8.24 1.55
C GLY A 1 63.30 8.54 0.79
N LYS A 2 64.27 9.24 1.41
CA LYS A 2 65.51 9.68 0.74
C LYS A 2 66.44 8.54 0.30
N ALA A 3 66.52 7.45 1.09
CA ALA A 3 67.39 6.30 0.81
C ALA A 3 66.95 5.45 -0.40
N PHE A 4 65.64 5.26 -0.59
CA PHE A 4 65.09 4.31 -1.57
C PHE A 4 64.36 4.97 -2.75
N ARG A 5 64.24 6.30 -2.76
CA ARG A 5 63.65 7.11 -3.85
C ARG A 5 62.35 6.48 -4.40
N GLY A 6 62.35 6.02 -5.65
CA GLY A 6 61.19 5.44 -6.34
C GLY A 6 60.68 4.12 -5.73
N GLU A 7 61.54 3.38 -5.01
CA GLU A 7 61.17 2.10 -4.40
C GLU A 7 60.54 2.27 -3.00
N ALA A 8 60.57 3.49 -2.44
CA ALA A 8 60.05 3.77 -1.11
C ALA A 8 58.54 3.45 -0.96
N LYS A 9 57.74 3.66 -2.02
CA LYS A 9 56.30 3.38 -2.00
C LYS A 9 56.02 1.88 -1.87
N ALA A 10 56.76 1.04 -2.59
CA ALA A 10 56.62 -0.41 -2.52
C ALA A 10 57.03 -0.94 -1.14
N ILE A 11 58.11 -0.40 -0.56
CA ILE A 11 58.58 -0.77 0.78
C ILE A 11 57.54 -0.39 1.85
N ILE A 12 56.95 0.81 1.79
CA ILE A 12 55.90 1.23 2.73
C ILE A 12 54.67 0.33 2.62
N GLN A 13 54.25 0.00 1.40
CA GLN A 13 53.10 -0.89 1.18
C GLN A 13 53.37 -2.30 1.74
N HIS A 14 54.58 -2.82 1.55
CA HIS A 14 54.99 -4.10 2.13
C HIS A 14 54.97 -4.06 3.65
N LEU A 15 55.55 -3.02 4.26
CA LEU A 15 55.53 -2.82 5.71
C LEU A 15 54.11 -2.72 6.29
N ASN A 16 53.19 -2.05 5.57
CA ASN A 16 51.79 -1.94 5.98
C ASN A 16 51.01 -3.25 5.85
N SER A 17 51.49 -4.20 5.05
CA SER A 17 50.86 -5.52 4.87
C SER A 17 51.36 -6.59 5.83
N LEU A 18 52.37 -6.28 6.65
CA LEU A 18 52.94 -7.23 7.60
C LEU A 18 51.92 -7.60 8.68
N THR A 19 51.95 -8.87 9.04
CA THR A 19 51.23 -9.39 10.20
C THR A 19 51.88 -8.95 11.51
N LEU A 20 51.15 -9.11 12.62
CA LEU A 20 51.67 -8.79 13.96
C LEU A 20 52.94 -9.59 14.30
N ASP A 21 53.00 -10.87 13.92
CA ASP A 21 54.14 -11.73 14.20
C ASP A 21 55.37 -11.35 13.37
N GLU A 22 55.19 -10.97 12.10
CA GLU A 22 56.28 -10.44 11.27
C GLU A 22 56.80 -9.10 11.81
N CYS A 23 55.91 -8.22 12.27
CA CYS A 23 56.30 -6.96 12.92
C CYS A 23 57.14 -7.21 14.19
N ARG A 24 56.80 -8.25 14.96
CA ARG A 24 57.57 -8.66 16.15
C ARG A 24 58.94 -9.22 15.80
N CYS A 25 59.04 -10.06 14.76
CA CYS A 25 60.32 -10.56 14.26
C CYS A 25 61.23 -9.41 13.82
N ILE A 26 60.70 -8.47 13.04
CA ILE A 26 61.44 -7.27 12.60
C ILE A 26 61.92 -6.44 13.80
N LYS A 27 61.08 -6.26 14.83
CA LYS A 27 61.47 -5.56 16.07
C LYS A 27 62.67 -6.25 16.73
N ASN A 28 62.65 -7.58 16.84
CA ASN A 28 63.75 -8.33 17.45
C ASN A 28 65.04 -8.26 16.61
N ASP A 29 64.95 -8.38 15.29
CA ASP A 29 66.11 -8.31 14.40
C ASP A 29 66.75 -6.92 14.41
N LEU A 30 65.92 -5.87 14.44
CA LEU A 30 66.34 -4.48 14.57
C LEU A 30 66.99 -4.18 15.93
N MET A 31 66.52 -4.83 17.01
CA MET A 31 67.13 -4.72 18.35
C MET A 31 68.46 -5.49 18.45
N ASN A 32 68.55 -6.69 17.87
CA ASN A 32 69.71 -7.58 18.01
C ASN A 32 70.85 -7.24 17.04
N SER A 33 70.52 -6.88 15.80
CA SER A 33 71.51 -6.72 14.72
C SER A 33 71.56 -5.31 14.12
N GLY A 34 70.63 -4.43 14.51
CA GLY A 34 70.55 -3.04 14.05
C GLY A 34 70.06 -2.86 12.61
N LYS A 35 69.78 -3.96 11.90
CA LYS A 35 69.28 -3.99 10.52
C LYS A 35 68.38 -5.20 10.28
N VAL A 36 67.47 -5.10 9.33
CA VAL A 36 66.65 -6.21 8.84
C VAL A 36 66.63 -6.18 7.32
N THR A 37 66.79 -7.34 6.69
CA THR A 37 66.74 -7.45 5.22
C THR A 37 65.36 -7.96 4.82
N LEU A 38 64.58 -7.12 4.15
CA LEU A 38 63.25 -7.48 3.64
C LEU A 38 63.34 -7.78 2.15
N THR A 39 62.58 -8.78 1.69
CA THR A 39 62.44 -9.05 0.25
C THR A 39 61.20 -8.36 -0.27
N VAL A 40 61.37 -7.24 -0.97
CA VAL A 40 60.27 -6.47 -1.57
C VAL A 40 60.35 -6.62 -3.09
N ASN A 41 59.31 -7.18 -3.71
CA ASN A 41 59.25 -7.43 -5.16
C ASN A 41 60.47 -8.21 -5.71
N GLY A 42 60.96 -9.20 -4.95
CA GLY A 42 62.12 -10.02 -5.34
C GLY A 42 63.48 -9.35 -5.16
N LYS A 43 63.55 -8.12 -4.63
CA LYS A 43 64.80 -7.44 -4.26
C LYS A 43 64.98 -7.43 -2.75
N GLN A 44 66.22 -7.64 -2.30
CA GLN A 44 66.60 -7.51 -0.91
C GLN A 44 66.84 -6.04 -0.56
N VAL A 45 66.18 -5.57 0.48
CA VAL A 45 66.23 -4.19 0.97
C VAL A 45 66.59 -4.20 2.45
N ASP A 46 67.70 -3.56 2.79
CA ASP A 46 68.15 -3.41 4.18
C ASP A 46 67.49 -2.19 4.83
N ILE A 47 66.77 -2.42 5.93
CA ILE A 47 66.14 -1.38 6.76
C ILE A 47 66.83 -1.35 8.12
N ASN A 48 67.09 -0.17 8.65
CA ASN A 48 67.75 0.01 9.95
C ASN A 48 66.88 0.81 10.93
N ASN A 49 67.36 0.94 12.17
CA ASN A 49 66.68 1.66 13.25
C ASN A 49 66.45 3.16 12.99
N SER A 50 67.18 3.77 12.05
CA SER A 50 66.95 5.17 11.67
C SER A 50 65.82 5.35 10.64
N MET A 51 65.38 4.25 10.01
CA MET A 51 64.40 4.26 8.92
C MET A 51 63.01 3.80 9.36
N VAL A 52 62.94 2.84 10.30
CA VAL A 52 61.68 2.26 10.80
C VAL A 52 61.77 2.11 12.31
N GLN A 53 60.70 2.49 13.01
CA GLN A 53 60.53 2.27 14.43
C GLN A 53 59.28 1.41 14.65
N VAL A 54 59.46 0.25 15.28
CA VAL A 54 58.33 -0.62 15.67
C VAL A 54 57.94 -0.29 17.10
N LYS A 55 56.69 0.14 17.32
CA LYS A 55 56.12 0.42 18.65
C LYS A 55 54.96 -0.53 18.92
N GLU A 56 54.92 -1.03 20.15
CA GLU A 56 53.83 -1.87 20.65
C GLU A 56 53.14 -1.10 21.76
N TYR A 57 51.81 -1.01 21.67
CA TYR A 57 50.99 -0.32 22.65
C TYR A 57 49.63 -1.00 22.74
N GLU A 58 49.02 -0.93 23.91
CA GLU A 58 47.65 -1.39 24.11
C GLU A 58 46.68 -0.27 23.71
N ASN A 59 45.64 -0.61 22.96
CA ASN A 59 44.60 0.34 22.56
C ASN A 59 43.25 -0.14 23.10
N ILE A 60 42.63 0.67 23.96
CA ILE A 60 41.30 0.37 24.52
C ILE A 60 40.24 0.90 23.54
N VAL A 61 39.54 -0.02 22.88
CA VAL A 61 38.46 0.31 21.96
C VAL A 61 37.13 0.37 22.73
N HIS A 62 36.61 1.57 22.95
CA HIS A 62 35.38 1.80 23.72
C HIS A 62 34.08 1.57 22.93
N VAL A 63 34.15 1.65 21.60
CA VAL A 63 32.98 1.60 20.72
C VAL A 63 33.23 0.60 19.59
N ASN A 64 32.18 -0.15 19.26
CA ASN A 64 32.16 -0.99 18.07
C ASN A 64 31.34 -0.28 17.00
N GLU A 65 31.94 0.02 15.86
CA GLU A 65 31.23 0.58 14.72
C GLU A 65 30.49 -0.54 14.00
N ILE A 66 29.16 -0.41 13.88
CA ILE A 66 28.30 -1.38 13.21
C ILE A 66 27.75 -0.71 11.96
N VAL A 67 27.94 -1.36 10.81
CA VAL A 67 27.27 -0.99 9.55
C VAL A 67 25.99 -1.82 9.45
N PRO A 68 24.80 -1.24 9.69
CA PRO A 68 23.55 -1.99 9.66
C PRO A 68 23.19 -2.43 8.24
N ASN A 69 22.68 -3.66 8.11
CA ASN A 69 22.09 -4.14 6.85
C ASN A 69 20.74 -3.47 6.60
N VAL A 70 20.46 -3.14 5.34
CA VAL A 70 19.21 -2.51 4.92
C VAL A 70 18.32 -3.53 4.22
N ILE A 71 17.08 -3.66 4.69
CA ILE A 71 16.02 -4.39 4.00
C ILE A 71 15.03 -3.36 3.46
N GLU A 72 14.89 -3.31 2.14
CA GLU A 72 14.01 -2.37 1.46
C GLU A 72 12.84 -3.11 0.79
N PRO A 73 11.66 -3.20 1.44
CA PRO A 73 10.47 -3.67 0.78
C PRO A 73 9.95 -2.59 -0.19
N SER A 74 10.03 -2.86 -1.48
CA SER A 74 9.58 -1.95 -2.53
C SER A 74 8.32 -2.46 -3.21
N PHE A 75 7.24 -1.66 -3.17
CA PHE A 75 5.92 -2.03 -3.69
C PHE A 75 5.55 -1.20 -4.92
N GLY A 76 5.44 -1.85 -6.07
CA GLY A 76 4.98 -1.22 -7.30
C GLY A 76 3.47 -1.03 -7.33
N ILE A 77 2.96 0.11 -6.80
CA ILE A 77 1.51 0.40 -6.69
C ILE A 77 0.77 0.22 -8.02
N GLY A 78 1.37 0.65 -9.14
CA GLY A 78 0.76 0.48 -10.46
C GLY A 78 0.54 -0.98 -10.84
N ARG A 79 1.51 -1.87 -10.52
CA ARG A 79 1.37 -3.32 -10.77
C ARG A 79 0.35 -3.94 -9.83
N ILE A 80 0.34 -3.56 -8.56
CA ILE A 80 -0.64 -4.03 -7.57
C ILE A 80 -2.05 -3.66 -8.03
N LEU A 81 -2.28 -2.42 -8.47
CA LEU A 81 -3.56 -1.97 -8.97
C LEU A 81 -3.99 -2.73 -10.24
N TYR A 82 -3.08 -2.94 -11.18
CA TYR A 82 -3.34 -3.73 -12.38
C TYR A 82 -3.72 -5.18 -12.04
N THR A 83 -2.99 -5.82 -11.12
CA THR A 83 -3.32 -7.16 -10.62
C THR A 83 -4.70 -7.19 -9.97
N ILE A 84 -5.08 -6.17 -9.19
CA ILE A 84 -6.43 -6.05 -8.63
C ILE A 84 -7.48 -5.99 -9.74
N PHE A 85 -7.24 -5.21 -10.81
CA PHE A 85 -8.17 -5.13 -11.93
C PHE A 85 -8.35 -6.48 -12.64
N GLU A 86 -7.27 -7.16 -13.01
CA GLU A 86 -7.37 -8.48 -13.65
C GLU A 86 -8.06 -9.51 -12.76
N HIS A 87 -7.71 -9.56 -11.47
CA HIS A 87 -8.28 -10.54 -10.53
C HIS A 87 -9.73 -10.25 -10.16
N SER A 88 -10.19 -8.99 -10.29
CA SER A 88 -11.55 -8.57 -9.92
C SER A 88 -12.48 -8.37 -11.11
N PHE A 89 -11.98 -8.33 -12.35
CA PHE A 89 -12.83 -8.16 -13.53
C PHE A 89 -13.76 -9.35 -13.74
N ARG A 90 -15.04 -9.06 -13.93
CA ARG A 90 -16.10 -10.04 -14.12
C ARG A 90 -17.09 -9.55 -15.17
N VAL A 91 -17.76 -10.50 -15.81
CA VAL A 91 -18.84 -10.26 -16.79
C VAL A 91 -20.12 -10.89 -16.22
N ARG A 92 -21.26 -10.21 -16.34
CA ARG A 92 -22.53 -10.77 -15.87
C ARG A 92 -22.99 -11.89 -16.79
N GLU A 93 -23.58 -12.93 -16.20
CA GLU A 93 -24.22 -14.00 -16.96
C GLU A 93 -25.41 -13.44 -17.76
N GLY A 94 -25.47 -13.79 -19.05
CA GLY A 94 -26.55 -13.39 -19.95
C GLY A 94 -26.40 -12.01 -20.60
N ASP A 95 -25.40 -11.21 -20.23
CA ASP A 95 -25.14 -9.91 -20.88
C ASP A 95 -23.63 -9.59 -20.87
N GLU A 96 -22.95 -9.89 -21.98
CA GLU A 96 -21.51 -9.67 -22.14
C GLU A 96 -21.10 -8.20 -22.06
N GLN A 97 -22.03 -7.26 -22.28
CA GLN A 97 -21.75 -5.83 -22.19
C GLN A 97 -21.74 -5.35 -20.73
N ARG A 98 -22.30 -6.13 -19.80
CA ARG A 98 -22.35 -5.80 -18.38
C ARG A 98 -21.14 -6.39 -17.66
N THR A 99 -20.06 -5.62 -17.71
CA THR A 99 -18.84 -5.89 -16.95
C THR A 99 -18.87 -5.18 -15.59
N TYR A 100 -18.15 -5.72 -14.61
CA TYR A 100 -17.97 -5.08 -13.31
C TYR A 100 -16.64 -5.50 -12.69
N LEU A 101 -16.18 -4.71 -11.73
CA LEU A 101 -14.96 -4.99 -10.97
C LEU A 101 -15.34 -5.37 -9.54
N SER A 102 -15.11 -6.63 -9.17
CA SER A 102 -15.38 -7.23 -7.85
C SER A 102 -14.35 -6.79 -6.78
N VAL A 103 -14.06 -5.49 -6.73
CA VAL A 103 -13.08 -4.90 -5.81
C VAL A 103 -13.66 -4.81 -4.40
N SER A 104 -12.85 -5.07 -3.38
CA SER A 104 -13.23 -4.90 -1.97
C SER A 104 -13.81 -3.49 -1.71
N PRO A 105 -14.89 -3.36 -0.92
CA PRO A 105 -15.48 -2.06 -0.60
C PRO A 105 -14.48 -1.04 -0.05
N VAL A 106 -13.48 -1.50 0.71
CA VAL A 106 -12.43 -0.64 1.28
C VAL A 106 -11.57 0.02 0.19
N LEU A 107 -11.34 -0.67 -0.92
CA LEU A 107 -10.54 -0.18 -2.06
C LEU A 107 -11.37 0.52 -3.13
N ALA A 108 -12.69 0.38 -3.13
CA ALA A 108 -13.55 0.94 -4.16
C ALA A 108 -13.45 2.49 -4.23
N PRO A 109 -13.41 3.10 -5.44
CA PRO A 109 -13.26 4.55 -5.61
C PRO A 109 -14.38 5.36 -4.96
N TYR A 110 -15.61 4.90 -5.15
CA TYR A 110 -16.79 5.38 -4.43
C TYR A 110 -17.42 4.20 -3.71
N LYS A 111 -17.90 4.43 -2.50
CA LYS A 111 -18.47 3.39 -1.63
C LYS A 111 -19.93 3.14 -1.98
N CYS A 112 -20.66 4.15 -2.39
CA CYS A 112 -22.02 3.97 -2.89
C CYS A 112 -22.38 4.90 -4.05
N SER A 113 -23.44 4.51 -4.76
CA SER A 113 -24.13 5.36 -5.72
C SER A 113 -25.52 5.73 -5.21
N LEU A 114 -25.94 6.96 -5.46
CA LEU A 114 -27.29 7.45 -5.17
C LEU A 114 -28.07 7.54 -6.48
N LEU A 115 -29.16 6.78 -6.57
CA LEU A 115 -29.89 6.52 -7.80
C LEU A 115 -31.39 6.74 -7.57
N PRO A 116 -32.01 7.81 -8.11
CA PRO A 116 -33.47 7.89 -8.07
C PRO A 116 -34.08 6.86 -9.02
N LEU A 117 -35.21 6.22 -8.73
CA LEU A 117 -35.78 5.19 -9.61
C LEU A 117 -36.12 5.73 -11.01
N SER A 118 -36.56 6.99 -11.08
CA SER A 118 -36.84 7.74 -12.31
C SER A 118 -36.50 9.22 -12.13
N ASN A 119 -36.74 10.07 -13.13
CA ASN A 119 -36.48 11.51 -13.05
C ASN A 119 -37.60 12.29 -12.33
N HIS A 120 -38.28 11.66 -11.36
CA HIS A 120 -39.34 12.30 -10.60
C HIS A 120 -38.75 13.39 -9.69
N ALA A 121 -39.29 14.61 -9.75
CA ALA A 121 -38.77 15.75 -8.99
C ALA A 121 -38.79 15.51 -7.47
N ASP A 122 -39.78 14.77 -6.99
CA ASP A 122 -39.94 14.47 -5.56
C ASP A 122 -38.83 13.58 -4.99
N PHE A 123 -38.03 12.90 -5.82
CA PHE A 123 -36.86 12.15 -5.34
C PHE A 123 -35.67 13.05 -5.02
N THR A 124 -35.55 14.22 -5.66
CA THR A 124 -34.40 15.11 -5.52
C THR A 124 -34.15 15.58 -4.08
N PRO A 125 -35.17 15.96 -3.27
CA PRO A 125 -34.97 16.29 -1.86
C PRO A 125 -34.33 15.16 -1.04
N PHE A 126 -34.76 13.91 -1.27
CA PHE A 126 -34.23 12.73 -0.58
C PHE A 126 -32.77 12.44 -0.98
N ILE A 127 -32.46 12.53 -2.27
CA ILE A 127 -31.09 12.38 -2.79
C ILE A 127 -30.16 13.43 -2.16
N ARG A 128 -30.58 14.70 -2.14
CA ARG A 128 -29.78 15.80 -1.54
C ARG A 128 -29.55 15.61 -0.04
N LYS A 129 -30.60 15.25 0.70
CA LYS A 129 -30.50 14.97 2.15
C LYS A 129 -29.53 13.82 2.39
N LEU A 130 -29.72 12.70 1.69
CA LEU A 130 -28.91 11.51 1.89
C LEU A 130 -27.44 11.72 1.47
N SER A 131 -27.20 12.46 0.39
CA SER A 131 -25.86 12.87 -0.03
C SER A 131 -25.15 13.68 1.06
N ALA A 132 -25.82 14.66 1.65
CA ALA A 132 -25.26 15.46 2.73
C ALA A 132 -24.93 14.61 3.97
N GLU A 133 -25.80 13.67 4.35
CA GLU A 133 -25.54 12.77 5.47
C GLU A 133 -24.37 11.82 5.17
N LEU A 134 -24.31 11.22 3.98
CA LEU A 134 -23.16 10.38 3.60
C LEU A 134 -21.83 11.15 3.63
N THR A 135 -21.83 12.42 3.21
CA THR A 135 -20.65 13.29 3.33
C THR A 135 -20.25 13.51 4.79
N LYS A 136 -21.21 13.74 5.71
CA LYS A 136 -20.92 13.89 7.14
C LYS A 136 -20.29 12.63 7.75
N TYR A 137 -20.71 11.46 7.29
CA TYR A 137 -20.12 10.18 7.69
C TYR A 137 -18.80 9.86 6.97
N GLY A 138 -18.30 10.72 6.08
CA GLY A 138 -17.06 10.48 5.33
C GLY A 138 -17.18 9.38 4.27
N VAL A 139 -18.39 9.08 3.81
CA VAL A 139 -18.64 8.04 2.80
C VAL A 139 -18.60 8.65 1.41
N SER A 140 -17.54 8.33 0.65
CA SER A 140 -17.42 8.72 -0.76
C SER A 140 -18.57 8.13 -1.58
N HIS A 141 -19.31 8.97 -2.30
CA HIS A 141 -20.46 8.54 -3.07
C HIS A 141 -20.60 9.28 -4.41
N ARG A 142 -21.38 8.72 -5.32
CA ARG A 142 -21.67 9.31 -6.63
C ARG A 142 -23.17 9.36 -6.88
N ILE A 143 -23.68 10.52 -7.28
CA ILE A 143 -25.07 10.68 -7.71
C ILE A 143 -25.16 10.37 -9.22
N ASP A 144 -26.09 9.51 -9.63
CA ASP A 144 -26.41 9.27 -11.04
C ASP A 144 -27.92 9.46 -11.31
N GLU A 145 -28.24 10.70 -11.69
CA GLU A 145 -29.56 11.18 -12.15
C GLU A 145 -29.67 11.16 -13.68
N SER A 146 -28.77 10.47 -14.38
CA SER A 146 -28.79 10.46 -15.84
C SER A 146 -30.08 9.85 -16.40
N SER A 147 -30.48 10.31 -17.58
CA SER A 147 -31.59 9.72 -18.32
C SER A 147 -31.29 8.26 -18.65
N GLY A 148 -32.12 7.35 -18.15
CA GLY A 148 -31.97 5.92 -18.40
C GLY A 148 -32.73 5.07 -17.39
N SER A 149 -32.96 3.81 -17.74
CA SER A 149 -33.51 2.83 -16.80
C SER A 149 -32.58 2.64 -15.61
N ILE A 150 -33.13 2.27 -14.46
CA ILE A 150 -32.33 1.97 -13.26
C ILE A 150 -31.27 0.89 -13.53
N GLY A 151 -31.60 -0.13 -14.33
CA GLY A 151 -30.64 -1.16 -14.75
C GLY A 151 -29.44 -0.62 -15.54
N ARG A 152 -29.64 0.39 -16.40
CA ARG A 152 -28.53 1.05 -17.12
C ARG A 152 -27.64 1.85 -16.17
N ARG A 153 -28.23 2.49 -15.16
CA ARG A 153 -27.45 3.21 -14.14
C ARG A 153 -26.65 2.25 -13.26
N TYR A 154 -27.27 1.16 -12.81
CA TYR A 154 -26.53 0.08 -12.13
C TYR A 154 -25.39 -0.47 -12.97
N ALA A 155 -25.59 -0.70 -14.28
CA ALA A 155 -24.51 -1.17 -15.15
C ALA A 155 -23.32 -0.19 -15.16
N ARG A 156 -23.57 1.12 -15.26
CA ARG A 156 -22.49 2.14 -15.24
C ARG A 156 -21.78 2.21 -13.89
N THR A 157 -22.51 2.09 -12.78
CA THR A 157 -21.91 2.14 -11.43
C THR A 157 -21.13 0.87 -11.11
N ASP A 158 -21.65 -0.30 -11.52
CA ASP A 158 -21.00 -1.59 -11.39
C ASP A 158 -19.67 -1.62 -12.18
N GLN A 159 -19.65 -1.05 -13.41
CA GLN A 159 -18.47 -0.97 -14.28
C GLN A 159 -17.29 -0.20 -13.66
N ILE A 160 -17.58 0.81 -12.83
CA ILE A 160 -16.56 1.63 -12.16
C ILE A 160 -16.31 1.19 -10.71
N ALA A 161 -16.60 -0.07 -10.41
CA ALA A 161 -16.32 -0.74 -9.13
C ALA A 161 -17.07 -0.21 -7.91
N ILE A 162 -18.19 0.51 -8.07
CA ILE A 162 -18.99 0.95 -6.91
C ILE A 162 -19.66 -0.28 -6.28
N PRO A 163 -19.38 -0.59 -5.00
CA PRO A 163 -19.81 -1.83 -4.37
C PRO A 163 -21.29 -1.78 -3.96
N TYR A 164 -21.84 -0.60 -3.70
CA TYR A 164 -23.22 -0.44 -3.22
C TYR A 164 -24.02 0.59 -4.03
N GLY A 165 -25.29 0.29 -4.30
CA GLY A 165 -26.22 1.22 -4.94
C GLY A 165 -27.42 1.48 -4.04
N ILE A 166 -27.71 2.75 -3.78
CA ILE A 166 -28.86 3.17 -3.00
C ILE A 166 -29.89 3.73 -3.95
N THR A 167 -31.03 3.07 -4.03
CA THR A 167 -32.15 3.47 -4.89
C THR A 167 -33.25 4.13 -4.08
N ILE A 168 -33.63 5.33 -4.50
CA ILE A 168 -34.79 6.07 -3.98
C ILE A 168 -35.96 5.81 -4.92
N ASP A 169 -37.04 5.22 -4.40
CA ASP A 169 -38.22 4.84 -5.19
C ASP A 169 -39.52 5.44 -4.63
N PHE A 170 -40.65 5.06 -5.20
CA PHE A 170 -41.95 5.59 -4.77
C PHE A 170 -42.30 5.16 -3.33
N ASP A 171 -41.83 4.00 -2.88
CA ASP A 171 -41.99 3.57 -1.48
C ASP A 171 -41.23 4.52 -0.53
N THR A 172 -40.11 5.12 -0.97
CA THR A 172 -39.43 6.15 -0.18
C THR A 172 -40.30 7.39 0.05
N LEU A 173 -41.14 7.74 -0.93
CA LEU A 173 -42.03 8.91 -0.85
C LEU A 173 -43.32 8.60 -0.09
N ASN A 174 -43.91 7.44 -0.35
CA ASN A 174 -45.28 7.13 0.01
C ASN A 174 -45.42 6.37 1.33
N LYS A 175 -44.34 5.79 1.87
CA LYS A 175 -44.37 5.02 3.11
C LYS A 175 -43.63 5.73 4.24
N LEU A 176 -44.16 5.56 5.45
CA LEU A 176 -43.53 5.98 6.69
C LEU A 176 -43.28 4.74 7.58
N PRO A 177 -42.07 4.57 8.12
CA PRO A 177 -40.90 5.45 7.97
C PRO A 177 -40.30 5.38 6.56
N ALA A 178 -39.70 6.50 6.12
CA ALA A 178 -39.07 6.60 4.81
C ALA A 178 -37.84 5.68 4.75
N SER A 179 -37.79 4.85 3.72
CA SER A 179 -36.73 3.85 3.52
C SER A 179 -36.26 3.84 2.07
N ALA A 180 -35.05 3.37 1.84
CA ALA A 180 -34.46 3.22 0.52
C ALA A 180 -33.94 1.80 0.32
N THR A 181 -33.77 1.41 -0.94
CA THR A 181 -33.22 0.10 -1.27
C THR A 181 -31.71 0.19 -1.38
N LEU A 182 -31.00 -0.64 -0.62
CA LEU A 182 -29.56 -0.82 -0.73
C LEU A 182 -29.27 -2.10 -1.52
N ARG A 183 -28.49 -1.99 -2.59
CA ARG A 183 -28.09 -3.09 -3.48
C ARG A 183 -26.60 -3.34 -3.38
N GLU A 184 -26.19 -4.60 -3.29
CA GLU A 184 -24.78 -5.00 -3.46
C GLU A 184 -24.46 -5.27 -4.92
N ARG A 185 -23.28 -4.79 -5.37
CA ARG A 185 -22.73 -5.04 -6.70
C ARG A 185 -22.62 -6.54 -6.97
N ASP A 186 -21.89 -7.29 -6.16
CA ASP A 186 -21.47 -8.66 -6.52
C ASP A 186 -22.66 -9.61 -6.63
N SER A 187 -23.48 -9.74 -5.58
CA SER A 187 -24.66 -10.62 -5.60
C SER A 187 -25.88 -10.04 -6.31
N MET A 188 -25.92 -8.73 -6.58
CA MET A 188 -27.11 -7.98 -7.00
C MET A 188 -28.30 -8.03 -6.04
N LYS A 189 -28.13 -8.63 -4.84
CA LYS A 189 -29.19 -8.69 -3.83
C LYS A 189 -29.49 -7.30 -3.30
N GLN A 190 -30.72 -7.14 -2.83
CA GLN A 190 -31.26 -5.87 -2.39
C GLN A 190 -31.90 -6.04 -1.01
N ILE A 191 -31.71 -5.06 -0.15
CA ILE A 191 -32.33 -4.97 1.17
C ILE A 191 -32.98 -3.59 1.32
N ARG A 192 -34.01 -3.50 2.17
CA ARG A 192 -34.69 -2.24 2.46
C ARG A 192 -34.21 -1.67 3.79
N VAL A 193 -33.64 -0.46 3.75
CA VAL A 193 -33.01 0.18 4.91
C VAL A 193 -33.71 1.51 5.22
N PRO A 194 -34.06 1.81 6.48
CA PRO A 194 -34.53 3.13 6.88
C PRO A 194 -33.52 4.22 6.52
N LEU A 195 -33.99 5.37 6.03
CA LEU A 195 -33.08 6.43 5.55
C LEU A 195 -32.16 6.97 6.65
N ASP A 196 -32.61 6.99 7.90
CA ASP A 196 -31.85 7.52 9.03
C ASP A 196 -30.72 6.58 9.48
N GLU A 197 -30.83 5.28 9.21
CA GLU A 197 -29.79 4.27 9.54
C GLU A 197 -28.79 4.07 8.39
N LEU A 198 -29.20 4.38 7.17
CA LEU A 198 -28.47 4.08 5.96
C LEU A 198 -27.05 4.67 5.92
N PRO A 199 -26.80 5.94 6.31
CA PRO A 199 -25.44 6.50 6.34
C PRO A 199 -24.50 5.75 7.30
N SER A 200 -25.00 5.36 8.48
CA SER A 200 -24.21 4.62 9.47
C SER A 200 -23.89 3.21 8.98
N LEU A 201 -24.89 2.52 8.41
CA LEU A 201 -24.67 1.19 7.81
C LEU A 201 -23.64 1.27 6.68
N MET A 202 -23.77 2.27 5.82
CA MET A 202 -22.83 2.50 4.72
C MET A 202 -21.40 2.74 5.20
N PHE A 203 -21.22 3.49 6.29
CA PHE A 203 -19.92 3.68 6.90
C PHE A 203 -19.31 2.36 7.38
N ASP A 204 -20.10 1.52 8.06
CA ASP A 204 -19.62 0.24 8.60
C ASP A 204 -19.20 -0.72 7.49
N ILE A 205 -20.04 -0.91 6.46
CA ILE A 205 -19.74 -1.85 5.37
C ILE A 205 -18.63 -1.34 4.44
N ALA A 206 -18.52 -0.01 4.24
CA ALA A 206 -17.47 0.57 3.42
C ALA A 206 -16.08 0.43 4.04
N ASN A 207 -16.00 0.43 5.38
CA ASN A 207 -14.76 0.27 6.13
C ASN A 207 -14.46 -1.20 6.51
N GLY A 208 -15.35 -2.13 6.18
CA GLY A 208 -15.20 -3.55 6.52
C GLY A 208 -15.48 -3.88 7.99
N ASN A 209 -16.14 -2.98 8.73
CA ASN A 209 -16.61 -3.25 10.10
C ASN A 209 -17.78 -4.23 10.12
N LYS A 210 -18.56 -4.26 9.04
CA LYS A 210 -19.65 -5.21 8.79
C LYS A 210 -19.56 -5.76 7.38
N SER A 211 -19.99 -7.00 7.19
CA SER A 211 -20.10 -7.64 5.88
C SER A 211 -21.48 -7.37 5.25
N TRP A 212 -21.62 -7.66 3.97
CA TRP A 212 -22.92 -7.64 3.30
C TRP A 212 -23.91 -8.65 3.89
N ASN A 213 -23.43 -9.81 4.35
CA ASN A 213 -24.29 -10.81 4.97
C ASN A 213 -24.86 -10.30 6.30
N ASP A 214 -24.05 -9.61 7.12
CA ASP A 214 -24.54 -8.99 8.36
C ASP A 214 -25.65 -7.97 8.06
N ALA A 215 -25.49 -7.19 6.98
CA ALA A 215 -26.54 -6.28 6.53
C ALA A 215 -27.81 -7.02 6.06
N CYS A 216 -27.68 -8.18 5.39
CA CYS A 216 -28.81 -9.00 4.99
C CYS A 216 -29.55 -9.63 6.17
N ASP A 217 -28.85 -9.93 7.26
CA ASP A 217 -29.44 -10.49 8.48
C ASP A 217 -30.18 -9.42 9.30
N MET A 218 -29.73 -8.16 9.22
CA MET A 218 -30.32 -7.03 9.94
C MET A 218 -31.54 -6.41 9.25
N TYR A 219 -31.61 -6.45 7.93
CA TYR A 219 -32.60 -5.72 7.15
C TYR A 219 -33.39 -6.64 6.20
N PRO A 220 -34.68 -6.37 5.98
CA PRO A 220 -35.51 -7.20 5.13
C PRO A 220 -35.03 -7.17 3.67
N ALA A 221 -35.02 -8.33 3.03
CA ALA A 221 -34.76 -8.45 1.60
C ALA A 221 -35.82 -7.67 0.80
N PHE A 222 -35.39 -7.05 -0.30
CA PHE A 222 -36.26 -6.30 -1.19
C PHE A 222 -36.50 -7.09 -2.47
N GLU A 223 -37.76 -7.45 -2.72
CA GLU A 223 -38.18 -8.15 -3.95
C GLU A 223 -38.79 -7.19 -4.98
N GLN A 224 -39.69 -6.31 -4.53
CA GLN A 224 -40.38 -5.33 -5.38
C GLN A 224 -40.94 -4.16 -4.55
N GLN A 225 -41.15 -3.01 -5.19
CA GLN A 225 -41.84 -1.88 -4.57
C GLN A 225 -43.35 -2.14 -4.49
N GLU A 226 -44.01 -1.66 -3.43
CA GLU A 226 -45.46 -1.84 -3.25
C GLU A 226 -46.28 -0.63 -3.74
N THR A 227 -45.67 0.55 -3.86
CA THR A 227 -46.31 1.77 -4.35
C THR A 227 -45.76 2.21 -5.69
N GLY A 228 -46.63 2.85 -6.48
CA GLY A 228 -46.29 3.44 -7.78
C GLY A 228 -46.39 4.97 -7.77
N LYS A 229 -46.22 5.55 -8.95
CA LYS A 229 -46.52 6.97 -9.17
C LYS A 229 -47.99 7.22 -8.86
N ARG A 230 -48.27 7.98 -7.81
CA ARG A 230 -49.60 8.52 -7.53
C ARG A 230 -49.89 9.70 -8.45
#